data_AF-A0A2A2T2Q4-F1
#
_entry.id   AF-A0A2A2T2Q4-F1
#
_cell.length_a   1.000
_cell.length_b   1.000
_cell.length_c   1.000
_cell.angle_alpha   90.00
_cell.angle_beta   90.00
_cell.angle_gamma   90.00
#
_symmetry.space_group_name_H-M   'P 1'
#
loop_
_entity.id
_entity.type
_entity.pdbx_description
1 polymer ?
#
loop_
_entity_poly.entity_id
_entity_poly.type
_entity_poly.pdbx_seq_one_letter_code
_entity_poly.pdbx_strand_id
1 'polypeptide(L)' 'RVIGDWIGFYNHQRPHQALGMKTPAEAYALAA' A
#
# COMPACT_ATOMS: atom_id res chain seq x y z
N ARG A 1 16.04 -5.24 -6.63
CA ARG A 1 16.31 -3.90 -6.07
C ARG A 1 15.16 -2.96 -6.42
N VAL A 2 15.23 -2.15 -7.49
CA VAL A 2 14.25 -1.06 -7.75
C VAL A 2 12.77 -1.46 -7.76
N ILE A 3 12.38 -2.55 -8.44
CA ILE A 3 10.96 -2.94 -8.51
C ILE A 3 10.44 -3.41 -7.15
N GLY A 4 11.26 -4.14 -6.39
CA GLY A 4 10.90 -4.57 -5.03
C GLY A 4 10.71 -3.38 -4.10
N ASP A 5 11.63 -2.42 -4.16
CA ASP A 5 11.57 -1.20 -3.36
C ASP A 5 10.32 -0.37 -3.72
N TRP A 6 10.00 -0.27 -5.01
CA TRP A 6 8.81 0.41 -5.49
C TRP A 6 7.51 -0.27 -5.06
N ILE A 7 7.45 -1.60 -5.13
CA ILE A 7 6.29 -2.39 -4.65
C ILE A 7 6.08 -2.16 -3.15
N GLY A 8 7.16 -2.21 -2.36
CA GLY A 8 7.10 -1.95 -0.92
C GLY A 8 6.58 -0.54 -0.60
N PHE A 9 7.11 0.48 -1.27
CA PHE A 9 6.64 1.86 -1.14
C PHE A 9 5.15 2.00 -1.52
N TYR A 10 4.73 1.46 -2.66
CA TYR A 10 3.36 1.58 -3.16
C TYR A 10 2.34 0.93 -2.21
N ASN A 11 2.64 -0.28 -1.73
CA ASN A 11 1.69 -1.05 -0.92
C ASN A 11 1.61 -0.59 0.54
N HIS A 12 2.69 -0.02 1.09
CA HIS A 12 2.79 0.24 2.53
C HIS A 12 3.03 1.70 2.94
N GLN A 13 3.45 2.57 2.03
CA GLN A 13 3.82 3.96 2.38
C GLN A 13 3.05 5.01 1.60
N ARG A 14 2.55 4.67 0.40
CA ARG A 14 1.83 5.61 -0.46
C ARG A 14 0.33 5.61 -0.12
N PRO A 15 -0.24 6.68 0.45
CA PRO A 15 -1.68 6.80 0.62
C PRO A 15 -2.37 7.07 -0.73
N HIS A 16 -3.55 6.50 -0.91
CA HIS A 16 -4.31 6.62 -2.16
C HIS A 16 -5.66 7.28 -1.92
N GLN A 17 -5.97 8.33 -2.69
CA GLN A 17 -7.25 9.03 -2.60
C GLN A 17 -8.44 8.11 -2.88
N ALA A 18 -8.33 7.19 -3.84
CA ALA A 18 -9.34 6.17 -4.14
C ALA A 18 -9.62 5.21 -2.96
N LEU A 19 -8.68 5.11 -2.02
CA LEU A 19 -8.79 4.29 -0.81
C LEU A 19 -9.08 5.14 0.44
N GLY A 20 -9.53 6.39 0.28
CA GLY A 20 -9.79 7.29 1.41
C GLY A 20 -8.51 7.66 2.17
N MET A 21 -7.41 7.87 1.44
CA MET A 21 -6.07 8.15 1.97
C MET A 21 -5.40 6.99 2.72
N LYS A 22 -5.93 5.77 2.59
CA LYS A 22 -5.27 4.56 3.07
C LYS A 22 -4.25 4.03 2.05
N THR A 23 -3.30 3.27 2.54
CA THR A 23 -2.42 2.42 1.73
C THR A 23 -3.16 1.15 1.28
N PRO A 24 -2.72 0.47 0.20
CA PRO A 24 -3.30 -0.80 -0.20
C PRO A 24 -3.29 -1.85 0.92
N ALA A 25 -2.20 -1.91 1.70
CA ALA A 25 -2.11 -2.83 2.84
C ALA A 25 -3.16 -2.54 3.92
N GLU A 26 -3.45 -1.28 4.23
CA GLU A 26 -4.50 -0.91 5.20
C GLU A 26 -5.90 -1.17 4.67
N ALA A 27 -6.13 -1.01 3.36
CA ALA A 27 -7.43 -1.21 2.74
C ALA A 27 -7.80 -2.70 2.60
N TYR A 28 -6.80 -3.56 2.37
CA TYR A 28 -6.97 -5.00 2.12
C TYR A 28 -6.38 -5.89 3.22
N ALA A 29 -6.15 -5.35 4.41
CA ALA A 29 -5.80 -6.18 5.57
C ALA A 29 -6.97 -7.13 5.86
N LEU A 30 -6.90 -8.37 5.35
CA LEU A 30 -7.72 -9.46 5.86
C LEU A 30 -7.27 -9.71 7.30
N ALA A 31 -8.24 -9.76 8.23
CA ALA A 31 -7.97 -10.30 9.55
C ALA A 31 -7.45 -11.73 9.37
N ALA A 32 -6.18 -11.95 9.72
CA ALA A 32 -5.58 -13.27 9.78
C ALA A 32 -6.22 -14.09 10.90
#